data_AF-A0A518JRA0-F1
#
_entry.id   AF-A0A518JRA0-F1
#
_cell.length_a   1.000
_cell.length_b   1.000
_cell.length_c   1.000
_cell.angle_alpha   90.00
_cell.angle_beta   90.00
_cell.angle_gamma   90.00
#
_symmetry.space_group_name_H-M   'P 1'
#
loop_
_entity.id
_entity.type
_entity.pdbx_description
1 polymer ?
#
loop_
_entity_poly.entity_id
_entity_poly.type
_entity_poly.pdbx_seq_one_letter_code
_entity_poly.pdbx_strand_id
1 'polypeptide(L)'
;MVAYNHQAEGRLEDDANFEASGRISQQDIPFLDGSPTPILPAQYEVMTMHKLLSLSTVAVLIATTAIAQDRTPDEAKVVELKSESVKQAKFVDFGSELGVSLSAINDLGAKIDAARLAAQPIDLLLAAKLLSAAESLSEKQASLTSSQLQEEAVELAEQRGNPTEIATAAKLIGGDLGDKLMKAAKAAAHKMPKEGDATKDLDGTLVVDNRHNHDEVHVYVNGREMGHVEGHGYRQFHVHGAHYLDARDHEGHRWHNHIEGHHHYWVFRLNPPHPHHPW
;
A
#
# COMPACT_ATOMS: atom_id res chain seq x y z
N MET A 1 30.51 -54.88 48.53
CA MET A 1 29.76 -54.25 49.64
C MET A 1 28.96 -53.12 49.02
N VAL A 2 27.63 -53.23 49.00
CA VAL A 2 26.60 -52.20 48.62
C VAL A 2 26.59 -51.79 47.12
N ALA A 3 25.46 -51.62 46.40
CA ALA A 3 24.10 -52.16 46.41
C ALA A 3 23.44 -51.75 45.06
N TYR A 4 22.38 -52.49 44.69
CA TYR A 4 21.53 -52.39 43.49
C TYR A 4 20.47 -51.27 43.53
N ASN A 5 19.86 -51.04 42.35
CA ASN A 5 18.52 -50.45 42.04
C ASN A 5 18.40 -48.91 42.12
N HIS A 6 17.64 -48.23 41.24
CA HIS A 6 16.28 -48.55 40.82
C HIS A 6 15.88 -47.87 39.50
N GLN A 7 15.09 -48.59 38.69
CA GLN A 7 14.24 -48.16 37.57
C GLN A 7 13.37 -46.94 37.91
N ALA A 8 13.14 -46.08 36.91
CA ALA A 8 11.96 -45.23 36.86
C ALA A 8 11.32 -45.38 35.47
N GLU A 9 10.27 -46.18 35.41
CA GLU A 9 9.35 -46.31 34.30
C GLU A 9 8.40 -45.11 34.30
N GLY A 10 8.42 -44.33 33.22
CA GLY A 10 7.50 -43.23 32.95
C GLY A 10 6.43 -43.67 31.95
N ARG A 11 5.25 -43.91 32.50
CA ARG A 11 4.00 -44.42 31.92
C ARG A 11 3.47 -43.57 30.75
N LEU A 12 3.10 -44.23 29.66
CA LEU A 12 2.37 -43.73 28.48
C LEU A 12 0.93 -44.28 28.52
N GLU A 13 -0.02 -43.47 28.99
CA GLU A 13 -1.48 -43.67 29.05
C GLU A 13 -2.02 -42.22 29.19
N ASP A 14 -2.96 -41.64 28.44
CA ASP A 14 -4.15 -42.17 27.76
C ASP A 14 -4.65 -41.20 26.66
N ASP A 15 -5.11 -41.80 25.56
CA ASP A 15 -6.39 -41.61 24.88
C ASP A 15 -7.20 -40.30 25.12
N ALA A 16 -7.32 -39.50 24.06
CA ALA A 16 -8.45 -38.61 23.86
C ALA A 16 -8.94 -38.67 22.41
N ASN A 17 -9.88 -39.60 22.20
CA ASN A 17 -11.00 -39.60 21.27
C ASN A 17 -11.01 -38.54 20.16
N PHE A 18 -10.71 -39.03 18.96
CA PHE A 18 -11.01 -38.42 17.67
C PHE A 18 -12.38 -38.92 17.20
N GLU A 19 -13.46 -38.21 17.50
CA GLU A 19 -14.74 -38.36 16.80
C GLU A 19 -15.48 -37.01 16.74
N ALA A 20 -15.42 -36.35 15.58
CA ALA A 20 -16.40 -35.35 15.18
C ALA A 20 -16.56 -35.40 13.66
N SER A 21 -17.23 -36.46 13.19
CA SER A 21 -17.73 -36.56 11.83
C SER A 21 -18.95 -35.64 11.70
N GLY A 22 -18.69 -34.36 11.39
CA GLY A 22 -19.72 -33.39 11.04
C GLY A 22 -20.25 -33.66 9.63
N ARG A 23 -21.35 -34.42 9.54
CA ARG A 23 -22.19 -34.52 8.35
C ARG A 23 -22.64 -33.12 7.92
N ILE A 24 -22.09 -32.63 6.81
CA ILE A 24 -22.66 -31.49 6.10
C ILE A 24 -23.92 -32.01 5.40
N SER A 25 -25.06 -31.69 6.00
CA SER A 25 -26.37 -31.86 5.39
C SER A 25 -26.48 -30.94 4.18
N GLN A 26 -26.42 -31.50 2.98
CA GLN A 26 -26.93 -30.87 1.77
C GLN A 26 -28.42 -30.61 1.96
N GLN A 27 -28.78 -29.39 2.33
CA GLN A 27 -30.15 -28.89 2.25
C GLN A 27 -30.25 -27.97 1.04
N ASP A 28 -31.00 -28.45 0.05
CA ASP A 28 -32.03 -27.71 -0.68
C ASP A 28 -31.65 -26.30 -1.17
N ILE A 29 -30.99 -26.26 -2.34
CA ILE A 29 -30.95 -25.06 -3.17
C ILE A 29 -32.21 -25.09 -4.06
N PRO A 30 -33.18 -24.19 -3.87
CA PRO A 30 -34.33 -24.11 -4.76
C PRO A 30 -33.91 -23.64 -6.15
N PHE A 31 -34.23 -24.49 -7.12
CA PHE A 31 -34.20 -24.28 -8.55
C PHE A 31 -35.10 -23.08 -8.91
N LEU A 32 -34.52 -21.94 -9.27
CA LEU A 32 -35.28 -20.82 -9.85
C LEU A 32 -35.44 -21.05 -11.35
N ASP A 33 -36.58 -21.65 -11.66
CA ASP A 33 -37.18 -21.73 -12.99
C ASP A 33 -37.68 -20.35 -13.45
N GLY A 34 -37.34 -19.99 -14.68
CA GLY A 34 -38.28 -19.42 -15.63
C GLY A 34 -38.81 -18.00 -15.37
N SER A 35 -38.27 -17.03 -16.11
CA SER A 35 -39.07 -16.35 -17.16
C SER A 35 -38.25 -15.27 -17.91
N PRO A 36 -38.23 -15.30 -19.25
CA PRO A 36 -37.77 -14.16 -20.05
C PRO A 36 -38.94 -13.18 -20.22
N THR A 37 -38.84 -11.99 -19.63
CA THR A 37 -39.75 -10.87 -19.95
C THR A 37 -39.24 -10.02 -21.11
N PRO A 38 -40.16 -9.43 -21.90
CA PRO A 38 -39.95 -9.16 -23.31
C PRO A 38 -39.43 -7.75 -23.61
N ILE A 39 -38.86 -7.66 -24.80
CA ILE A 39 -38.54 -6.47 -25.59
C ILE A 39 -39.77 -5.58 -25.76
N LEU A 40 -39.64 -4.27 -25.53
CA LEU A 40 -40.41 -3.26 -26.28
C LEU A 40 -39.51 -2.08 -26.67
N PRO A 41 -39.61 -1.58 -27.91
CA PRO A 41 -38.90 -0.40 -28.40
C PRO A 41 -39.72 0.87 -28.11
N ALA A 42 -39.08 1.90 -27.59
CA ALA A 42 -39.66 3.25 -27.55
C ALA A 42 -38.99 4.11 -28.62
N GLN A 43 -39.70 4.25 -29.74
CA GLN A 43 -39.50 5.29 -30.74
C GLN A 43 -39.93 6.64 -30.16
N TYR A 44 -39.10 7.68 -30.29
CA TYR A 44 -39.51 9.08 -30.26
C TYR A 44 -38.63 9.83 -31.26
N GLU A 45 -39.18 10.07 -32.45
CA GLU A 45 -39.77 11.35 -32.91
C GLU A 45 -38.72 12.32 -33.47
N VAL A 46 -38.67 12.30 -34.81
CA VAL A 46 -38.05 13.29 -35.69
C VAL A 46 -38.91 14.54 -35.64
N MET A 47 -38.44 15.62 -35.02
CA MET A 47 -39.08 16.93 -35.10
C MET A 47 -38.32 17.86 -36.05
N THR A 48 -38.80 17.85 -37.29
CA THR A 48 -38.96 18.97 -38.23
C THR A 48 -38.15 20.26 -38.00
N MET A 49 -37.27 20.51 -38.97
CA MET A 49 -36.90 21.83 -39.51
C MET A 49 -38.05 22.85 -39.46
N HIS A 50 -37.80 24.01 -38.83
CA HIS A 50 -38.52 25.24 -39.10
C HIS A 50 -37.58 26.30 -39.70
N LYS A 51 -38.08 26.88 -40.78
CA LYS A 51 -37.47 27.87 -41.66
C LYS A 51 -37.28 29.22 -40.96
N LEU A 52 -36.14 29.84 -41.27
CA LEU A 52 -35.92 31.22 -41.74
C LEU A 52 -36.88 32.34 -41.32
N LEU A 53 -36.26 33.48 -40.97
CA LEU A 53 -36.73 34.86 -40.76
C LEU A 53 -36.61 35.24 -39.27
N SER A 54 -36.00 36.34 -38.84
CA SER A 54 -35.45 37.51 -39.52
C SER A 54 -34.87 38.44 -38.42
N LEU A 55 -34.19 39.51 -38.84
CA LEU A 55 -33.84 40.71 -38.07
C LEU A 55 -32.68 40.61 -37.06
N SER A 56 -31.51 40.99 -37.58
CA SER A 56 -30.67 42.08 -37.09
C SER A 56 -30.96 42.62 -35.69
N THR A 57 -30.25 42.07 -34.70
CA THR A 57 -29.87 42.81 -33.50
C THR A 57 -28.35 42.70 -33.39
N VAL A 58 -27.67 43.83 -33.60
CA VAL A 58 -26.25 43.99 -33.29
C VAL A 58 -26.12 43.91 -31.78
N ALA A 59 -25.98 42.69 -31.26
CA ALA A 59 -25.48 42.46 -29.92
C ALA A 59 -23.98 42.72 -29.99
N VAL A 60 -23.56 43.82 -29.37
CA VAL A 60 -22.16 44.06 -29.02
C VAL A 60 -21.74 42.89 -28.13
N LEU A 61 -21.17 41.85 -28.74
CA LEU A 61 -20.34 40.88 -28.05
C LEU A 61 -19.14 41.69 -27.56
N ILE A 62 -19.28 42.25 -26.36
CA ILE A 62 -18.13 42.38 -25.49
C ILE A 62 -17.74 40.93 -25.25
N ALA A 63 -16.87 40.41 -26.12
CA ALA A 63 -15.98 39.34 -25.76
C ALA A 63 -15.14 39.89 -24.62
N THR A 64 -15.71 39.90 -23.42
CA THR A 64 -14.93 39.60 -22.24
C THR A 64 -14.44 38.19 -22.54
N THR A 65 -13.30 38.10 -23.22
CA THR A 65 -12.32 37.11 -22.88
C THR A 65 -12.20 37.25 -21.37
N ALA A 66 -12.99 36.46 -20.65
CA ALA A 66 -12.55 35.91 -19.40
C ALA A 66 -11.26 35.21 -19.80
N ILE A 67 -10.18 35.98 -19.82
CA ILE A 67 -8.90 35.50 -19.36
C ILE A 67 -9.29 34.96 -18.00
N ALA A 68 -9.60 33.66 -17.97
CA ALA A 68 -9.49 32.90 -16.75
C ALA A 68 -8.15 33.39 -16.21
N GLN A 69 -8.20 34.17 -15.14
CA GLN A 69 -6.99 34.56 -14.46
C GLN A 69 -6.35 33.22 -14.15
N ASP A 70 -5.34 32.87 -14.96
CA ASP A 70 -4.34 31.89 -14.61
C ASP A 70 -3.98 32.30 -13.21
N ARG A 71 -4.50 31.55 -12.24
CA ARG A 71 -4.03 31.66 -10.87
C ARG A 71 -2.54 31.43 -11.04
N THR A 72 -1.77 32.48 -10.84
CA THR A 72 -0.32 32.37 -10.90
C THR A 72 0.06 31.21 -9.99
N PRO A 73 1.03 30.34 -10.36
CA PRO A 73 1.49 29.21 -9.55
C PRO A 73 2.13 29.60 -8.20
N ASP A 74 1.70 30.69 -7.58
CA ASP A 74 2.44 31.46 -6.58
C ASP A 74 2.50 30.85 -5.19
N GLU A 75 1.95 29.66 -4.94
CA GLU A 75 2.22 28.95 -3.67
C GLU A 75 2.41 27.46 -3.86
N ALA A 76 3.06 27.05 -4.96
CA ALA A 76 3.55 25.69 -5.07
C ALA A 76 4.54 25.40 -3.93
N LYS A 77 4.16 24.53 -2.98
CA LYS A 77 5.07 24.11 -1.93
C LYS A 77 6.05 23.10 -2.52
N VAL A 78 7.27 23.57 -2.77
CA VAL A 78 8.36 22.72 -3.28
C VAL A 78 9.05 22.06 -2.09
N VAL A 79 9.11 20.73 -2.11
CA VAL A 79 9.89 19.93 -1.18
C VAL A 79 11.01 19.27 -1.96
N GLU A 80 12.24 19.57 -1.58
CA GLU A 80 13.41 18.90 -2.12
C GLU A 80 13.82 17.76 -1.19
N LEU A 81 13.86 16.54 -1.74
CA LEU A 81 14.23 15.36 -0.99
C LEU A 81 15.56 14.82 -1.46
N LYS A 82 16.33 14.33 -0.48
CA LYS A 82 17.50 13.50 -0.73
C LYS A 82 17.06 12.04 -0.57
N SER A 83 17.57 11.18 -1.43
CA SER A 83 17.36 9.75 -1.28
C SER A 83 18.04 9.25 -0.02
N GLU A 84 17.38 8.35 0.70
CA GLU A 84 18.03 7.39 1.59
C GLU A 84 18.24 6.07 0.85
N SER A 85 19.32 5.36 1.15
CA SER A 85 19.56 4.03 0.58
C SER A 85 19.01 2.99 1.55
N VAL A 86 18.10 2.16 1.04
CA VAL A 86 17.49 1.02 1.73
C VAL A 86 18.17 -0.25 1.24
N LYS A 87 18.61 -1.08 2.16
CA LYS A 87 19.22 -2.37 1.82
C LYS A 87 18.19 -3.25 1.11
N GLN A 88 18.47 -3.57 -0.16
CA GLN A 88 17.65 -4.47 -0.94
C GLN A 88 17.75 -5.89 -0.39
N ALA A 89 16.60 -6.48 -0.08
CA ALA A 89 16.54 -7.80 0.53
C ALA A 89 16.92 -8.89 -0.47
N LYS A 90 16.72 -8.68 -1.79
CA LYS A 90 17.10 -9.64 -2.85
C LYS A 90 18.59 -9.96 -2.91
N PHE A 91 19.44 -9.11 -2.32
CA PHE A 91 20.89 -9.35 -2.23
C PHE A 91 21.32 -10.03 -0.92
N VAL A 92 20.38 -10.33 -0.03
CA VAL A 92 20.64 -11.07 1.21
C VAL A 92 20.39 -12.56 0.98
N ASP A 93 21.44 -13.35 1.09
CA ASP A 93 21.32 -14.82 1.16
C ASP A 93 21.01 -15.23 2.61
N PHE A 94 19.72 -15.20 2.95
CA PHE A 94 19.24 -15.55 4.30
C PHE A 94 19.60 -16.98 4.71
N GLY A 95 19.67 -17.92 3.77
CA GLY A 95 20.05 -19.30 4.06
C GLY A 95 21.51 -19.40 4.51
N SER A 96 22.40 -18.70 3.81
CA SER A 96 23.81 -18.61 4.16
C SER A 96 24.06 -17.81 5.46
N GLU A 97 23.40 -16.65 5.64
CA GLU A 97 23.56 -15.83 6.86
C GLU A 97 23.13 -16.58 8.13
N LEU A 98 22.00 -17.29 8.06
CA LEU A 98 21.45 -18.03 9.19
C LEU A 98 22.05 -19.45 9.31
N GLY A 99 22.65 -19.99 8.25
CA GLY A 99 23.15 -21.36 8.22
C GLY A 99 22.04 -22.40 8.23
N VAL A 100 20.89 -22.10 7.60
CA VAL A 100 19.73 -22.99 7.51
C VAL A 100 19.38 -23.25 6.05
N SER A 101 19.06 -24.50 5.73
CA SER A 101 18.67 -24.91 4.37
C SER A 101 17.16 -25.14 4.30
N LEU A 102 16.40 -24.04 4.38
CA LEU A 102 14.94 -24.07 4.24
C LEU A 102 14.57 -23.62 2.84
N SER A 103 13.92 -24.47 2.04
CA SER A 103 13.53 -24.09 0.66
C SER A 103 12.67 -22.82 0.61
N ALA A 104 11.88 -22.58 1.65
CA ALA A 104 11.01 -21.42 1.76
C ALA A 104 11.75 -20.07 1.85
N ILE A 105 13.01 -20.03 2.30
CA ILE A 105 13.76 -18.78 2.44
C ILE A 105 14.65 -18.44 1.24
N ASN A 106 14.79 -19.36 0.28
CA ASN A 106 15.67 -19.17 -0.88
C ASN A 106 15.26 -17.97 -1.76
N ASP A 107 13.97 -17.65 -1.80
CA ASP A 107 13.41 -16.52 -2.56
C ASP A 107 12.87 -15.40 -1.65
N LEU A 108 13.16 -15.45 -0.34
CA LEU A 108 12.62 -14.53 0.65
C LEU A 108 13.01 -13.08 0.37
N GLY A 109 14.27 -12.85 -0.03
CA GLY A 109 14.75 -11.51 -0.38
C GLY A 109 13.96 -10.87 -1.52
N ALA A 110 13.69 -11.64 -2.58
CA ALA A 110 12.90 -11.17 -3.70
C ALA A 110 11.43 -10.90 -3.31
N LYS A 111 10.84 -11.74 -2.46
CA LYS A 111 9.48 -11.53 -1.92
C LYS A 111 9.38 -10.28 -1.07
N ILE A 112 10.38 -10.00 -0.23
CA ILE A 112 10.43 -8.77 0.57
C ILE A 112 10.48 -7.56 -0.36
N ASP A 113 11.40 -7.52 -1.31
CA ASP A 113 11.51 -6.37 -2.23
C ASP A 113 10.25 -6.20 -3.09
N ALA A 114 9.63 -7.30 -3.55
CA ALA A 114 8.35 -7.25 -4.25
C ALA A 114 7.23 -6.67 -3.37
N ALA A 115 7.14 -7.08 -2.10
CA ALA A 115 6.15 -6.56 -1.16
C ALA A 115 6.39 -5.08 -0.82
N ARG A 116 7.66 -4.64 -0.73
CA ARG A 116 8.04 -3.22 -0.58
C ARG A 116 7.61 -2.40 -1.79
N LEU A 117 7.85 -2.90 -2.99
CA LEU A 117 7.51 -2.22 -4.23
C LEU A 117 5.99 -2.18 -4.45
N ALA A 118 5.28 -3.25 -4.14
CA ALA A 118 3.81 -3.28 -4.23
C ALA A 118 3.11 -2.61 -3.04
N ALA A 119 3.88 -2.10 -2.07
CA ALA A 119 3.40 -1.54 -0.81
C ALA A 119 2.36 -2.43 -0.09
N GLN A 120 2.68 -3.72 0.08
CA GLN A 120 1.82 -4.73 0.70
C GLN A 120 2.27 -5.07 2.12
N PRO A 121 1.68 -4.47 3.17
CA PRO A 121 2.13 -4.70 4.55
C PRO A 121 1.89 -6.13 5.04
N ILE A 122 0.83 -6.79 4.58
CA ILE A 122 0.55 -8.17 4.98
C ILE A 122 1.59 -9.13 4.42
N ASP A 123 2.02 -8.93 3.17
CA ASP A 123 3.05 -9.77 2.54
C ASP A 123 4.41 -9.55 3.22
N LEU A 124 4.75 -8.31 3.59
CA LEU A 124 5.93 -8.01 4.40
C LEU A 124 5.88 -8.72 5.77
N LEU A 125 4.72 -8.73 6.41
CA LEU A 125 4.56 -9.38 7.71
C LEU A 125 4.63 -10.91 7.62
N LEU A 126 4.12 -11.50 6.55
CA LEU A 126 4.26 -12.93 6.28
C LEU A 126 5.74 -13.30 6.02
N ALA A 127 6.46 -12.47 5.27
CA ALA A 127 7.90 -12.60 5.09
C ALA A 127 8.66 -12.49 6.44
N ALA A 128 8.28 -11.53 7.28
CA ALA A 128 8.84 -11.38 8.63
C ALA A 128 8.62 -12.63 9.48
N LYS A 129 7.43 -13.26 9.45
CA LYS A 129 7.17 -14.51 10.19
C LYS A 129 8.04 -15.67 9.72
N LEU A 130 8.17 -15.83 8.41
CA LEU A 130 9.03 -16.86 7.84
C LEU A 130 10.49 -16.64 8.26
N LEU A 131 10.96 -15.39 8.20
CA LEU A 131 12.29 -15.03 8.66
C LEU A 131 12.48 -15.30 10.15
N SER A 132 11.51 -14.93 10.99
CA SER A 132 11.56 -15.15 12.45
C SER A 132 11.69 -16.64 12.80
N ALA A 133 11.00 -17.51 12.06
CA ALA A 133 11.13 -18.95 12.23
C ALA A 133 12.54 -19.46 11.86
N ALA A 134 13.13 -18.92 10.78
CA ALA A 134 14.49 -19.25 10.36
C ALA A 134 15.54 -18.72 11.37
N GLU A 135 15.38 -17.49 11.86
CA GLU A 135 16.21 -16.89 12.91
C GLU A 135 16.15 -17.73 14.20
N SER A 136 14.94 -18.12 14.62
CA SER A 136 14.74 -18.97 15.80
C SER A 136 15.38 -20.36 15.65
N LEU A 137 15.29 -20.98 14.47
CA LEU A 137 15.91 -22.28 14.20
C LEU A 137 17.44 -22.21 14.21
N SER A 138 18.00 -21.09 13.74
CA SER A 138 19.44 -20.89 13.64
C SER A 138 20.10 -20.35 14.91
N GLU A 139 19.30 -19.82 15.83
CA GLU A 139 19.74 -18.99 16.98
C GLU A 139 20.57 -17.76 16.55
N LYS A 140 20.41 -17.31 15.30
CA LYS A 140 21.10 -16.15 14.71
C LYS A 140 20.09 -15.14 14.17
N GLN A 141 20.54 -13.90 14.04
CA GLN A 141 19.81 -12.84 13.38
C GLN A 141 20.39 -12.59 12.00
N ALA A 142 19.52 -12.39 11.01
CA ALA A 142 19.94 -11.97 9.69
C ALA A 142 20.32 -10.48 9.71
N SER A 143 21.02 -10.04 8.67
CA SER A 143 21.40 -8.63 8.51
C SER A 143 20.20 -7.70 8.28
N LEU A 144 19.11 -8.25 7.75
CA LEU A 144 17.76 -7.67 7.78
C LEU A 144 16.91 -8.60 8.63
N THR A 145 16.47 -8.16 9.81
CA THR A 145 15.83 -9.01 10.82
C THR A 145 14.32 -9.11 10.65
N SER A 146 13.69 -10.13 11.25
CA SER A 146 12.23 -10.21 11.26
C SER A 146 11.56 -9.03 11.97
N SER A 147 12.18 -8.50 13.03
CA SER A 147 11.64 -7.34 13.77
C SER A 147 11.58 -6.10 12.89
N GLN A 148 12.65 -5.83 12.14
CA GLN A 148 12.70 -4.68 11.22
C GLN A 148 11.61 -4.78 10.14
N LEU A 149 11.41 -5.97 9.56
CA LEU A 149 10.35 -6.18 8.57
C LEU A 149 8.95 -6.03 9.17
N GLN A 150 8.77 -6.46 10.42
CA GLN A 150 7.51 -6.30 11.13
C GLN A 150 7.23 -4.81 11.42
N GLU A 151 8.23 -4.05 11.86
CA GLU A 151 8.12 -2.60 12.05
C GLU A 151 7.75 -1.88 10.75
N GLU A 152 8.44 -2.22 9.65
CA GLU A 152 8.15 -1.67 8.31
C GLU A 152 6.71 -2.00 7.86
N ALA A 153 6.26 -3.24 8.06
CA ALA A 153 4.90 -3.66 7.74
C ALA A 153 3.84 -2.91 8.55
N VAL A 154 4.12 -2.66 9.83
CA VAL A 154 3.23 -1.91 10.72
C VAL A 154 3.12 -0.46 10.29
N GLU A 155 4.26 0.20 10.06
CA GLU A 155 4.31 1.58 9.58
C GLU A 155 3.48 1.73 8.30
N LEU A 156 3.66 0.82 7.35
CA LEU A 156 2.94 0.85 6.08
C LEU A 156 1.43 0.64 6.24
N ALA A 157 1.00 -0.27 7.12
CA ALA A 157 -0.42 -0.49 7.40
C ALA A 157 -1.06 0.74 8.07
N GLU A 158 -0.33 1.41 8.97
CA GLU A 158 -0.78 2.64 9.62
C GLU A 158 -0.87 3.80 8.63
N GLN A 159 0.12 3.97 7.76
CA GLN A 159 0.11 4.97 6.69
C GLN A 159 -1.10 4.80 5.77
N ARG A 160 -1.46 3.55 5.42
CA ARG A 160 -2.64 3.24 4.58
C ARG A 160 -3.96 3.52 5.28
N GLY A 161 -3.96 3.60 6.61
CA GLY A 161 -5.12 3.92 7.44
C GLY A 161 -6.29 2.93 7.30
N ASN A 162 -6.08 1.76 6.69
CA ASN A 162 -7.14 0.79 6.44
C ASN A 162 -7.37 -0.03 7.71
N PRO A 163 -8.52 0.11 8.39
CA PRO A 163 -8.74 -0.58 9.67
C PRO A 163 -8.72 -2.11 9.54
N THR A 164 -9.17 -2.66 8.42
CA THR A 164 -9.14 -4.10 8.18
C THR A 164 -7.70 -4.61 8.04
N GLU A 165 -6.85 -3.85 7.36
CA GLU A 165 -5.43 -4.18 7.16
C GLU A 165 -4.66 -4.10 8.47
N ILE A 166 -4.84 -3.00 9.24
CA ILE A 166 -4.23 -2.83 10.57
C ILE A 166 -4.71 -3.92 11.53
N ALA A 167 -6.01 -4.26 11.53
CA ALA A 167 -6.53 -5.35 12.36
C ALA A 167 -5.98 -6.72 11.95
N THR A 168 -5.69 -6.92 10.66
CA THR A 168 -5.07 -8.16 10.18
C THR A 168 -3.60 -8.25 10.61
N ALA A 169 -2.85 -7.15 10.47
CA ALA A 169 -1.48 -7.04 10.96
C ALA A 169 -1.42 -7.29 12.48
N ALA A 170 -2.33 -6.69 13.25
CA ALA A 170 -2.47 -6.90 14.68
C ALA A 170 -2.65 -8.38 15.06
N LYS A 171 -3.54 -9.10 14.35
CA LYS A 171 -3.78 -10.54 14.58
C LYS A 171 -2.57 -11.40 14.23
N LEU A 172 -1.85 -11.04 13.16
CA LEU A 172 -0.66 -11.75 12.75
C LEU A 172 0.48 -11.54 13.76
N ILE A 173 0.67 -10.32 14.27
CA ILE A 173 1.73 -10.01 15.24
C ILE A 173 1.43 -10.63 16.62
N GLY A 174 0.21 -10.46 17.13
CA GLY A 174 -0.17 -10.92 18.47
C GLY A 174 0.56 -10.18 19.61
N GLY A 175 0.33 -10.63 20.85
CA GLY A 175 0.94 -10.04 22.05
C GLY A 175 0.61 -8.55 22.26
N ASP A 176 1.44 -7.87 23.07
CA ASP A 176 1.21 -6.47 23.45
C ASP A 176 1.20 -5.51 22.25
N LEU A 177 2.05 -5.77 21.25
CA LEU A 177 2.11 -4.95 20.03
C LEU A 177 0.87 -5.18 19.15
N GLY A 178 0.43 -6.43 19.00
CA GLY A 178 -0.82 -6.77 18.33
C GLY A 178 -2.02 -6.08 19.00
N ASP A 179 -2.08 -6.06 20.33
CA ASP A 179 -3.14 -5.38 21.07
C ASP A 179 -3.14 -3.85 20.87
N LYS A 180 -1.95 -3.23 20.82
CA LYS A 180 -1.80 -1.80 20.48
C LYS A 180 -2.31 -1.51 19.07
N LEU A 181 -1.92 -2.33 18.09
CA LEU A 181 -2.36 -2.19 16.70
C LEU A 181 -3.87 -2.43 16.55
N MET A 182 -4.43 -3.36 17.31
CA MET A 182 -5.88 -3.57 17.31
C MET A 182 -6.63 -2.35 17.83
N LYS A 183 -6.07 -1.62 18.81
CA LYS A 183 -6.63 -0.32 19.25
C LYS A 183 -6.50 0.74 18.15
N ALA A 184 -5.36 0.79 17.45
CA ALA A 184 -5.17 1.69 16.31
C ALA A 184 -6.16 1.39 15.17
N ALA A 185 -6.41 0.11 14.86
CA ALA A 185 -7.40 -0.32 13.87
C ALA A 185 -8.81 0.17 14.22
N LYS A 186 -9.23 0.05 15.49
CA LYS A 186 -10.52 0.57 15.95
C LYS A 186 -10.59 2.09 15.83
N ALA A 187 -9.52 2.80 16.21
CA ALA A 187 -9.45 4.25 16.06
C ALA A 187 -9.52 4.68 14.59
N ALA A 188 -8.83 3.98 13.69
CA ALA A 188 -8.89 4.21 12.25
C ALA A 188 -10.31 3.99 11.71
N ALA A 189 -11.00 2.92 12.12
CA ALA A 189 -12.39 2.66 11.74
C ALA A 189 -13.35 3.77 12.17
N HIS A 190 -13.12 4.40 13.32
CA HIS A 190 -13.92 5.55 13.79
C HIS A 190 -13.59 6.85 13.06
N LYS A 191 -12.37 7.00 12.53
CA LYS A 191 -11.90 8.18 11.82
C LYS A 191 -12.13 8.12 10.31
N MET A 192 -12.55 6.98 9.76
CA MET A 192 -12.89 6.90 8.35
C MET A 192 -13.95 7.96 8.06
N PRO A 193 -13.67 8.92 7.15
CA PRO A 193 -14.61 9.99 6.85
C PRO A 193 -15.93 9.36 6.44
N LYS A 194 -17.01 9.81 7.06
CA LYS A 194 -18.34 9.52 6.55
C LYS A 194 -18.45 10.24 5.21
N GLU A 195 -19.17 9.64 4.26
CA GLU A 195 -19.43 10.24 2.95
C GLU A 195 -19.82 11.73 3.12
N GLY A 196 -18.96 12.65 2.66
CA GLY A 196 -19.21 14.11 2.68
C GLY A 196 -18.36 14.98 3.62
N ASP A 197 -17.51 14.43 4.48
CA ASP A 197 -16.61 15.26 5.32
C ASP A 197 -15.34 15.68 4.54
N ALA A 198 -15.14 17.01 4.38
CA ALA A 198 -13.92 17.58 3.83
C ALA A 198 -12.78 17.47 4.85
N THR A 199 -11.71 16.76 4.50
CA THR A 199 -10.55 16.59 5.39
C THR A 199 -9.55 17.74 5.20
N LYS A 200 -8.65 17.97 6.17
CA LYS A 200 -7.66 19.06 6.15
C LYS A 200 -6.44 18.75 5.28
N ASP A 201 -6.59 17.81 4.37
CA ASP A 201 -5.48 17.07 3.81
C ASP A 201 -5.08 17.65 2.46
N LEU A 202 -4.06 17.07 1.84
CA LEU A 202 -3.75 17.34 0.45
C LEU A 202 -4.92 16.89 -0.43
N ASP A 203 -5.78 17.83 -0.79
CA ASP A 203 -6.75 17.73 -1.86
C ASP A 203 -6.27 18.61 -3.01
N GLY A 204 -5.59 18.01 -3.99
CA GLY A 204 -5.00 18.82 -5.04
C GLY A 204 -4.04 18.08 -5.96
N THR A 205 -3.09 18.84 -6.50
CA THR A 205 -2.12 18.34 -7.47
C THR A 205 -0.79 18.10 -6.79
N LEU A 206 -0.32 16.86 -6.84
CA LEU A 206 1.05 16.48 -6.53
C LEU A 206 1.83 16.38 -7.84
N VAL A 207 2.81 17.26 -8.01
CA VAL A 207 3.79 17.15 -9.10
C VAL A 207 5.02 16.45 -8.56
N VAL A 208 5.42 15.34 -9.16
CA VAL A 208 6.69 14.69 -8.86
C VAL A 208 7.69 15.05 -9.96
N ASP A 209 8.79 15.69 -9.58
CA ASP A 209 9.92 16.12 -10.41
C ASP A 209 11.08 15.14 -10.15
N ASN A 210 11.18 14.10 -10.99
CA ASN A 210 12.21 13.08 -10.88
C ASN A 210 13.49 13.57 -11.57
N ARG A 211 14.43 14.10 -10.78
CA ARG A 211 15.74 14.53 -11.29
C ARG A 211 16.77 13.42 -11.27
N HIS A 212 16.36 12.19 -10.96
CA HIS A 212 17.22 11.03 -11.03
C HIS A 212 17.40 10.61 -12.50
N ASN A 213 18.65 10.43 -12.93
CA ASN A 213 18.98 10.45 -14.36
C ASN A 213 18.54 9.22 -15.18
N HIS A 214 18.34 8.07 -14.54
CA HIS A 214 18.23 6.82 -15.28
C HIS A 214 17.09 5.91 -14.86
N ASP A 215 16.59 6.06 -13.62
CA ASP A 215 15.65 5.11 -13.08
C ASP A 215 14.25 5.71 -12.93
N GLU A 216 13.28 4.87 -13.27
CA GLU A 216 11.89 5.11 -12.90
C GLU A 216 11.75 5.06 -11.37
N VAL A 217 10.92 5.96 -10.85
CA VAL A 217 10.52 5.97 -9.44
C VAL A 217 9.04 5.66 -9.34
N HIS A 218 8.70 4.69 -8.49
CA HIS A 218 7.33 4.43 -8.09
C HIS A 218 6.93 5.42 -7.01
N VAL A 219 5.78 6.06 -7.16
CA VAL A 219 5.26 7.09 -6.26
C VAL A 219 4.14 6.50 -5.43
N TYR A 220 4.21 6.70 -4.11
CA TYR A 220 3.23 6.25 -3.16
C TYR A 220 2.67 7.42 -2.35
N VAL A 221 1.38 7.35 -2.09
CA VAL A 221 0.64 8.29 -1.26
C VAL A 221 -0.07 7.47 -0.18
N ASN A 222 0.19 7.78 1.09
CA ASN A 222 -0.35 7.05 2.24
C ASN A 222 -0.12 5.53 2.09
N GLY A 223 1.09 5.13 1.70
CA GLY A 223 1.44 3.72 1.50
C GLY A 223 0.71 3.03 0.33
N ARG A 224 0.10 3.77 -0.59
CA ARG A 224 -0.55 3.22 -1.81
C ARG A 224 0.16 3.73 -3.05
N GLU A 225 0.47 2.84 -3.97
CA GLU A 225 1.09 3.21 -5.24
C GLU A 225 0.11 4.02 -6.11
N MET A 226 0.57 5.17 -6.60
CA MET A 226 -0.17 6.06 -7.51
C MET A 226 0.26 5.91 -8.97
N GLY A 227 1.48 5.40 -9.19
CA GLY A 227 2.09 5.20 -10.51
C GLY A 227 3.59 5.47 -10.46
N HIS A 228 4.23 5.54 -11.62
CA HIS A 228 5.66 5.80 -11.75
C HIS A 228 5.96 7.11 -12.49
N VAL A 229 7.18 7.59 -12.33
CA VAL A 229 7.79 8.71 -13.06
C VAL A 229 9.13 8.27 -13.62
N GLU A 230 9.27 8.33 -14.94
CA GLU A 230 10.52 8.02 -15.65
C GLU A 230 11.69 8.91 -15.18
N GLY A 231 12.92 8.43 -15.41
CA GLY A 231 14.13 9.23 -15.17
C GLY A 231 14.11 10.56 -15.93
N HIS A 232 14.54 11.64 -15.27
CA HIS A 232 14.42 13.03 -15.76
C HIS A 232 12.99 13.51 -16.08
N GLY A 233 11.97 12.72 -15.73
CA GLY A 233 10.57 13.01 -16.00
C GLY A 233 9.93 13.84 -14.90
N TYR A 234 8.74 14.33 -15.21
CA TYR A 234 7.81 14.77 -14.19
C TYR A 234 6.42 14.22 -14.48
N ARG A 235 5.63 14.02 -13.43
CA ARG A 235 4.24 13.57 -13.54
C ARG A 235 3.38 14.27 -12.51
N GLN A 236 2.12 14.48 -12.87
CA GLN A 236 1.12 15.05 -11.97
C GLN A 236 0.14 13.97 -11.52
N PHE A 237 -0.18 13.97 -10.24
CA PHE A 237 -1.17 13.10 -9.63
C PHE A 237 -2.22 13.97 -8.94
N HIS A 238 -3.50 13.65 -9.16
CA HIS A 238 -4.56 14.21 -8.34
C HIS A 238 -4.73 13.33 -7.12
N VAL A 239 -4.66 13.93 -5.95
CA VAL A 239 -4.56 13.22 -4.67
C VAL A 239 -5.48 13.89 -3.67
N HIS A 240 -6.09 13.03 -2.84
CA HIS A 240 -7.00 13.40 -1.78
C HIS A 240 -6.52 12.77 -0.49
N GLY A 241 -6.61 13.50 0.64
CA GLY A 241 -6.26 12.88 1.91
C GLY A 241 -4.76 12.61 2.12
N ALA A 242 -3.83 13.18 1.32
CA ALA A 242 -2.43 12.76 1.42
C ALA A 242 -1.73 13.32 2.67
N HIS A 243 -1.06 12.43 3.40
CA HIS A 243 -0.24 12.72 4.57
C HIS A 243 1.20 12.22 4.37
N TYR A 244 1.35 11.01 3.85
CA TYR A 244 2.65 10.39 3.63
C TYR A 244 2.93 10.34 2.14
N LEU A 245 4.05 10.90 1.74
CA LEU A 245 4.56 10.75 0.39
C LEU A 245 5.83 9.91 0.44
N ASP A 246 5.92 8.93 -0.44
CA ASP A 246 7.06 8.04 -0.59
C ASP A 246 7.33 7.87 -2.10
N ALA A 247 8.59 7.77 -2.49
CA ALA A 247 9.00 7.40 -3.83
C ALA A 247 10.15 6.40 -3.71
N ARG A 248 10.17 5.39 -4.58
CA ARG A 248 11.15 4.30 -4.54
C ARG A 248 11.60 3.94 -5.94
N ASP A 249 12.87 3.63 -6.11
CA ASP A 249 13.37 3.02 -7.33
C ASP A 249 13.67 1.53 -7.13
N HIS A 250 14.14 0.89 -8.21
CA HIS A 250 14.49 -0.52 -8.22
C HIS A 250 15.92 -0.80 -7.71
N GLU A 251 16.70 0.23 -7.39
CA GLU A 251 18.05 0.17 -6.82
C GLU A 251 18.03 0.25 -5.28
N GLY A 252 16.87 0.56 -4.70
CA GLY A 252 16.66 0.64 -3.26
C GLY A 252 16.83 2.05 -2.71
N HIS A 253 16.78 3.09 -3.53
CA HIS A 253 16.66 4.44 -3.04
C HIS A 253 15.21 4.74 -2.67
N ARG A 254 15.06 5.50 -1.58
CA ARG A 254 13.77 5.93 -1.06
C ARG A 254 13.79 7.43 -0.82
N TRP A 255 12.72 8.11 -1.20
CA TRP A 255 12.47 9.50 -0.87
C TRP A 255 11.15 9.56 -0.13
N HIS A 256 11.12 10.06 1.09
CA HIS A 256 9.87 10.16 1.84
C HIS A 256 9.73 11.52 2.51
N ASN A 257 8.48 11.92 2.72
CA ASN A 257 8.16 13.08 3.53
C ASN A 257 6.78 12.92 4.16
N HIS A 258 6.61 13.51 5.34
CA HIS A 258 5.32 13.70 5.96
C HIS A 258 4.82 15.11 5.64
N ILE A 259 3.71 15.20 4.92
CA ILE A 259 3.05 16.46 4.61
C ILE A 259 2.27 16.93 5.84
N GLU A 260 2.57 18.15 6.25
CA GLU A 260 1.75 18.92 7.17
C GLU A 260 1.21 20.19 6.50
N GLY A 261 -0.04 20.52 6.82
CA GLY A 261 -0.74 21.70 6.33
C GLY A 261 -1.59 21.45 5.09
N HIS A 262 -2.49 22.39 4.81
CA HIS A 262 -3.41 22.33 3.67
C HIS A 262 -2.86 23.17 2.52
N HIS A 263 -2.32 22.53 1.49
CA HIS A 263 -1.99 23.19 0.22
C HIS A 263 -2.54 22.35 -0.93
N HIS A 264 -3.02 23.00 -1.99
CA HIS A 264 -3.62 22.33 -3.15
C HIS A 264 -2.61 22.00 -4.26
N TYR A 265 -1.35 22.43 -4.11
CA TYR A 265 -0.33 22.23 -5.13
C TYR A 265 1.05 22.01 -4.49
N TRP A 266 1.61 20.83 -4.73
CA TRP A 266 2.91 20.43 -4.20
C TRP A 266 3.83 20.00 -5.32
N VAL A 267 5.12 20.30 -5.13
CA VAL A 267 6.18 19.80 -6.02
C VAL A 267 7.13 18.97 -5.19
N PHE A 268 7.17 17.68 -5.49
CA PHE A 268 8.02 16.68 -4.88
C PHE A 268 9.24 16.46 -5.76
N ARG A 269 10.33 17.12 -5.41
CA ARG A 269 11.56 17.11 -6.19
C ARG A 269 12.53 16.09 -5.63
N LEU A 270 12.78 15.05 -6.41
CA LEU A 270 13.62 13.93 -6.04
C LEU A 270 15.04 14.19 -6.54
N ASN A 271 15.96 14.51 -5.63
CA ASN A 271 17.35 14.68 -6.01
C ASN A 271 18.03 13.32 -6.16
N PRO A 272 18.97 13.18 -7.12
CA PRO A 272 19.70 11.94 -7.33
C PRO A 272 20.56 11.57 -6.10
N PRO A 273 20.78 10.26 -5.85
CA PRO A 273 21.60 9.75 -4.75
C PRO A 273 23.08 10.11 -4.89
N HIS A 274 23.55 10.30 -6.14
CA HIS A 274 24.92 10.67 -6.44
C HIS A 274 24.96 11.98 -7.22
N PRO A 275 25.78 12.97 -6.81
CA PRO A 275 25.96 14.18 -7.61
C PRO A 275 26.53 13.78 -8.96
N HIS A 276 25.88 14.23 -10.04
CA HIS A 276 26.37 14.01 -11.39
C HIS A 276 27.73 14.69 -11.53
N HIS A 277 28.76 13.89 -11.78
CA HIS A 277 29.96 14.42 -12.40
C HIS A 277 29.59 14.77 -13.84
N PRO A 278 29.76 16.03 -14.28
CA PRO A 278 29.59 16.37 -15.68
C PRO A 278 30.63 15.56 -16.47
N TRP A 279 30.15 14.73 -17.39
CA TRP A 279 30.97 14.03 -18.37
C TRP A 279 31.53 15.03 -19.40
#